data_AF-A0A1V4RGY2-F1
#
_entry.id   AF-A0A1V4RGY2-F1
#
_cell.length_a   1.000
_cell.length_b   1.000
_cell.length_c   1.000
_cell.angle_alpha   90.00
_cell.angle_beta   90.00
_cell.angle_gamma   90.00
#
_symmetry.space_group_name_H-M   'P 1'
#
loop_
_entity.id
_entity.type
_entity.pdbx_description
1 polymer ?
#
loop_
_entity_poly.entity_id
_entity_poly.type
_entity_poly.pdbx_seq_one_letter_code
_entity_poly.pdbx_strand_id
1 'polypeptide(L)'
;MKTVLLGALFLFLFYPVYKHLAARFNAADSYYSHGYLIPFICLYLVWRKRFILKSIKPKPVFSGIFVIIFGILLHIGGTILKVNFVSYAAIPVVLLGMSLYLGGVKITKELLFPIIFLVFMLPLPRVVVIGITFKLKIMAAQAAVIIA
;
A
#
# COMPACT_ATOMS: atom_id res chain seq x y z
N MET A 1 -1.66 25.09 -3.02
CA MET A 1 -0.83 24.81 -4.21
C MET A 1 0.12 23.62 -4.00
N LYS A 2 1.02 23.64 -2.98
CA LYS A 2 1.98 22.55 -2.72
C LYS A 2 1.34 21.16 -2.53
N THR A 3 0.20 21.08 -1.84
CA THR A 3 -0.56 19.84 -1.62
C THR A 3 -1.09 19.23 -2.92
N VAL A 4 -1.67 20.06 -3.78
CA VAL A 4 -2.22 19.66 -5.08
C VAL A 4 -1.11 19.16 -5.99
N LEU A 5 0.02 19.89 -6.05
CA LEU A 5 1.18 19.50 -6.84
C LEU A 5 1.74 18.13 -6.41
N LEU A 6 1.96 17.93 -5.11
CA LEU A 6 2.46 16.64 -4.60
C LEU A 6 1.46 15.50 -4.85
N GLY A 7 0.17 15.76 -4.71
CA GLY A 7 -0.88 14.79 -5.04
C GLY A 7 -0.87 14.40 -6.52
N ALA A 8 -0.76 15.38 -7.42
CA ALA A 8 -0.66 15.15 -8.86
C ALA A 8 0.61 14.37 -9.24
N LEU A 9 1.76 14.75 -8.67
CA LEU A 9 3.03 14.05 -8.89
C LEU A 9 2.97 12.60 -8.41
N PHE A 10 2.37 12.36 -7.25
CA PHE A 10 2.15 11.02 -6.72
C PHE A 10 1.29 10.15 -7.66
N LEU A 11 0.16 10.68 -8.13
CA LEU A 11 -0.71 9.96 -9.06
C LEU A 11 -0.01 9.67 -10.39
N PHE A 12 0.75 10.62 -10.91
CA PHE A 12 1.53 10.45 -12.13
C PHE A 12 2.62 9.38 -11.97
N LEU A 13 3.41 9.45 -10.90
CA LEU A 13 4.51 8.51 -10.65
C LEU A 13 4.02 7.07 -10.44
N PHE A 14 2.92 6.89 -9.71
CA PHE A 14 2.37 5.57 -9.40
C PHE A 14 1.34 5.07 -10.43
N TYR A 15 1.04 5.83 -11.47
CA TYR A 15 0.15 5.40 -12.56
C TYR A 15 0.47 4.00 -13.13
N PRO A 16 1.73 3.65 -13.49
CA PRO A 16 2.05 2.30 -13.96
C PRO A 16 1.78 1.24 -12.89
N VAL A 17 2.04 1.56 -11.62
CA VAL A 17 1.80 0.66 -10.49
C VAL A 17 0.31 0.36 -10.33
N TYR A 18 -0.55 1.37 -10.46
CA TYR A 18 -2.00 1.19 -10.42
C TYR A 18 -2.52 0.32 -11.58
N LYS A 19 -1.95 0.44 -12.78
CA LYS A 19 -2.27 -0.48 -13.89
C LYS A 19 -1.92 -1.93 -13.55
N HIS A 20 -0.73 -2.16 -12.99
CA HIS A 20 -0.32 -3.50 -12.58
C HIS A 20 -1.18 -4.07 -11.44
N LEU A 21 -1.57 -3.25 -10.46
CA LEU A 21 -2.50 -3.64 -9.40
C LEU A 21 -3.87 -3.98 -9.99
N ALA A 22 -4.42 -3.15 -10.86
CA ALA A 22 -5.71 -3.41 -11.52
C ALA A 22 -5.70 -4.72 -12.33
N ALA A 23 -4.62 -4.97 -13.09
CA ALA A 23 -4.46 -6.23 -13.80
C ALA A 23 -4.41 -7.44 -12.85
N ARG A 24 -3.80 -7.28 -11.66
CA ARG A 24 -3.77 -8.33 -10.64
C ARG A 24 -5.12 -8.55 -9.97
N PHE A 25 -5.88 -7.50 -9.71
CA PHE A 25 -7.18 -7.61 -9.06
C PHE A 25 -8.25 -8.22 -9.98
N ASN A 26 -8.11 -8.04 -11.30
CA ASN A 26 -9.05 -8.60 -12.29
C ASN A 26 -8.64 -9.96 -12.84
N ALA A 27 -7.47 -10.50 -12.46
CA ALA A 27 -7.06 -11.81 -12.94
C ALA A 27 -8.01 -12.91 -12.40
N ALA A 28 -8.42 -13.84 -13.27
CA ALA A 28 -9.41 -14.87 -12.92
C ALA A 28 -8.94 -15.81 -11.79
N ASP A 29 -7.63 -16.01 -11.64
CA ASP A 29 -6.97 -16.80 -10.62
C ASP A 29 -6.51 -15.96 -9.40
N SER A 30 -7.01 -14.73 -9.27
CA SER A 30 -6.52 -13.79 -8.26
C SER A 30 -7.12 -14.04 -6.89
N TYR A 31 -6.25 -14.14 -5.89
CA TYR A 31 -6.60 -14.05 -4.46
C TYR A 31 -6.78 -12.60 -3.97
N TYR A 32 -6.68 -11.60 -4.85
CA TYR A 32 -6.57 -10.18 -4.49
C TYR A 32 -7.69 -9.29 -5.07
N SER A 33 -8.82 -9.87 -5.50
CA SER A 33 -9.94 -9.09 -6.05
C SER A 33 -10.51 -8.07 -5.05
N HIS A 34 -10.39 -8.32 -3.74
CA HIS A 34 -10.77 -7.39 -2.67
C HIS A 34 -9.87 -6.14 -2.60
N GLY A 35 -8.72 -6.14 -3.28
CA GLY A 35 -7.76 -5.04 -3.27
C GLY A 35 -8.36 -3.70 -3.70
N TYR A 36 -9.39 -3.71 -4.57
CA TYR A 36 -10.14 -2.52 -4.94
C TYR A 36 -10.86 -1.86 -3.77
N LEU A 37 -11.34 -2.63 -2.79
CA LEU A 37 -12.11 -2.13 -1.66
C LEU A 37 -11.24 -1.37 -0.65
N ILE A 38 -9.96 -1.74 -0.54
CA ILE A 38 -9.05 -1.23 0.49
C ILE A 38 -8.85 0.29 0.39
N PRO A 39 -8.58 0.91 -0.79
CA PRO A 39 -8.53 2.37 -0.92
C PRO A 39 -9.81 3.08 -0.43
N PHE A 40 -11.00 2.53 -0.70
CA PHE A 40 -12.26 3.12 -0.24
C PHE A 40 -12.40 3.04 1.28
N ILE A 41 -12.00 1.92 1.87
CA ILE A 41 -11.95 1.77 3.33
C ILE A 41 -10.97 2.77 3.93
N CYS A 42 -9.77 2.93 3.36
CA CYS A 42 -8.79 3.92 3.82
C CYS A 42 -9.36 5.35 3.76
N LEU A 43 -10.02 5.73 2.67
CA LEU A 43 -10.69 7.04 2.54
C LEU A 43 -11.77 7.22 3.62
N TYR A 44 -12.58 6.19 3.86
CA TYR A 44 -13.58 6.21 4.93
C TYR A 44 -12.95 6.35 6.32
N LEU A 45 -11.86 5.63 6.62
CA LEU A 45 -11.13 5.74 7.88
C LEU A 45 -10.57 7.15 8.11
N VAL A 46 -10.02 7.77 7.06
CA VAL A 46 -9.57 9.17 7.11
C VAL A 46 -10.75 10.11 7.33
N TRP A 47 -11.86 9.89 6.62
CA TRP A 47 -13.08 10.69 6.76
C TRP A 47 -13.67 10.62 8.17
N ARG A 48 -13.65 9.46 8.82
CA ARG A 48 -14.07 9.31 10.22
C ARG A 48 -13.25 10.18 11.17
N LYS A 49 -11.96 10.35 10.90
CA LYS A 49 -11.05 11.18 11.70
C LYS A 49 -11.07 12.66 11.35
N ARG A 50 -11.89 13.12 10.39
CA ARG A 50 -11.88 14.51 9.88
C ARG A 50 -11.99 15.59 10.96
N PHE A 51 -12.75 15.36 12.03
CA PHE A 51 -12.89 16.34 13.12
C PHE A 51 -11.62 16.44 13.96
N ILE A 52 -10.99 15.31 14.28
CA ILE A 52 -9.70 15.25 14.98
C ILE A 52 -8.60 15.88 14.10
N LEU A 53 -8.58 15.54 12.81
CA LEU A 53 -7.61 16.10 11.87
C LEU A 53 -7.75 17.62 11.72
N LYS A 54 -8.99 18.15 11.76
CA LYS A 54 -9.25 19.60 11.74
C LYS A 54 -8.84 20.31 13.04
N SER A 55 -8.86 19.64 14.20
CA SER A 55 -8.46 20.26 15.47
C SER A 55 -6.95 20.35 15.66
N ILE A 56 -6.18 19.54 14.91
CA ILE A 56 -4.72 19.56 14.95
C ILE A 56 -4.18 20.64 14.01
N LYS A 57 -3.44 21.62 14.55
CA LYS A 57 -2.68 22.58 13.74
C LYS A 57 -1.58 21.85 12.95
N PRO A 58 -1.57 21.90 11.60
CA PRO A 58 -0.52 21.30 10.80
C PRO A 58 0.85 21.86 11.18
N LYS A 59 1.82 20.97 11.39
CA LYS A 59 3.23 21.34 11.64
C LYS A 59 4.13 20.58 10.67
N PRO A 60 4.28 21.05 9.43
CA PRO A 60 5.10 20.42 8.40
C PRO A 60 6.48 20.03 8.93
N VAL A 61 6.93 18.81 8.65
CA VAL A 61 8.27 18.35 9.04
C VAL A 61 9.07 18.06 7.79
N PHE A 62 10.17 18.81 7.58
CA PHE A 62 10.98 18.68 6.38
C PHE A 62 11.56 17.27 6.22
N SER A 63 11.85 16.56 7.31
CA SER A 63 12.36 15.18 7.26
C SER A 63 11.41 14.19 6.59
N GLY A 64 10.12 14.53 6.42
CA GLY A 64 9.19 13.76 5.59
C GLY A 64 9.68 13.58 4.15
N ILE A 65 10.51 14.51 3.63
CA ILE A 65 11.11 14.39 2.30
C ILE A 65 12.01 13.16 2.17
N PHE A 66 12.75 12.79 3.22
CA PHE A 66 13.61 11.61 3.20
C PHE A 66 12.80 10.32 3.09
N VAL A 67 11.62 10.28 3.73
CA VAL A 67 10.70 9.15 3.62
C VAL A 67 10.08 9.07 2.22
N ILE A 68 9.74 10.22 1.62
CA ILE A 68 9.27 10.29 0.23
C ILE A 68 10.36 9.77 -0.73
N ILE A 69 11.58 10.29 -0.61
CA ILE A 69 12.73 9.89 -1.44
C ILE A 69 12.97 8.38 -1.28
N PHE A 70 12.96 7.86 -0.05
CA PHE A 70 13.10 6.44 0.20
C PHE A 70 12.01 5.61 -0.49
N GLY A 71 10.74 6.03 -0.41
CA GLY A 71 9.64 5.37 -1.11
C GLY A 71 9.81 5.42 -2.64
N ILE A 72 10.30 6.52 -3.20
CA ILE A 72 10.61 6.63 -4.63
C ILE A 72 11.76 5.70 -5.01
N LEU A 73 12.82 5.61 -4.20
CA LEU A 73 13.92 4.67 -4.41
C LEU A 73 13.45 3.22 -4.35
N LEU A 74 12.54 2.88 -3.44
CA LEU A 74 11.89 1.56 -3.43
C LEU A 74 11.12 1.30 -4.73
N HIS A 75 10.37 2.28 -5.23
CA HIS A 75 9.64 2.14 -6.49
C HIS A 75 10.60 1.94 -7.68
N ILE A 76 11.67 2.71 -7.76
CA ILE A 76 12.71 2.58 -8.79
C ILE A 76 13.38 1.21 -8.69
N GLY A 77 13.82 0.80 -7.49
CA GLY A 77 14.44 -0.49 -7.25
C GLY A 77 13.53 -1.66 -7.61
N GLY A 78 12.26 -1.60 -7.23
CA GLY A 78 11.25 -2.60 -7.61
C GLY A 78 11.06 -2.69 -9.12
N THR A 79 11.12 -1.55 -9.82
CA THR A 79 11.00 -1.49 -11.29
C THR A 79 12.24 -2.09 -11.97
N ILE A 80 13.44 -1.72 -11.53
CA ILE A 80 14.72 -2.22 -12.08
C ILE A 80 14.84 -3.74 -11.85
N LEU A 81 14.53 -4.20 -10.64
CA LEU A 81 14.58 -5.62 -10.28
C LEU A 81 13.41 -6.43 -10.85
N LYS A 82 12.44 -5.77 -11.50
CA LYS A 82 11.17 -6.37 -11.97
C LYS A 82 10.40 -7.09 -10.86
N VAL A 83 10.52 -6.59 -9.62
CA VAL A 83 9.80 -7.10 -8.44
C VAL A 83 8.68 -6.13 -8.10
N ASN A 84 7.52 -6.34 -8.74
CA ASN A 84 6.35 -5.46 -8.60
C ASN A 84 5.92 -5.25 -7.14
N PHE A 85 6.10 -6.25 -6.27
CA PHE A 85 5.77 -6.15 -4.85
C PHE A 85 6.49 -5.00 -4.14
N VAL A 86 7.76 -4.76 -4.46
CA VAL A 86 8.54 -3.65 -3.88
C VAL A 86 7.95 -2.30 -4.35
N SER A 87 7.57 -2.20 -5.63
CA SER A 87 6.90 -1.03 -6.17
C SER A 87 5.51 -0.81 -5.59
N TYR A 88 4.78 -1.87 -5.22
CA TYR A 88 3.51 -1.78 -4.49
C TYR A 88 3.72 -1.24 -3.07
N ALA A 89 4.72 -1.76 -2.35
CA ALA A 89 5.06 -1.34 -0.99
C ALA A 89 5.52 0.13 -0.90
N ALA A 90 6.04 0.70 -2.00
CA ALA A 90 6.39 2.11 -2.07
C ALA A 90 5.19 3.06 -1.89
N ILE A 91 3.97 2.64 -2.26
CA ILE A 91 2.75 3.47 -2.14
C ILE A 91 2.51 3.95 -0.70
N PRO A 92 2.32 3.07 0.30
CA PRO A 92 2.10 3.49 1.69
C PRO A 92 3.31 4.24 2.28
N VAL A 93 4.54 3.92 1.86
CA VAL A 93 5.75 4.61 2.31
C VAL A 93 5.76 6.07 1.84
N VAL A 94 5.47 6.33 0.56
CA VAL A 94 5.38 7.69 0.04
C VAL A 94 4.23 8.47 0.70
N LEU A 95 3.08 7.82 0.93
CA LEU A 95 1.96 8.45 1.64
C LEU A 95 2.31 8.83 3.08
N LEU A 96 3.07 8.01 3.81
CA LEU A 96 3.62 8.36 5.13
C LEU A 96 4.56 9.56 5.06
N GLY A 97 5.45 9.59 4.07
CA GLY A 97 6.35 10.72 3.86
C GLY A 97 5.59 12.02 3.54
N MET A 98 4.56 11.93 2.69
CA MET A 98 3.68 13.06 2.35
C MET A 98 2.89 13.55 3.57
N SER A 99 2.36 12.65 4.41
CA SER A 99 1.64 13.05 5.62
C SER A 99 2.55 13.76 6.63
N LEU A 100 3.81 13.30 6.75
CA LEU A 100 4.81 13.96 7.60
C LEU A 100 5.23 15.32 7.05
N TYR A 101 5.50 15.39 5.75
CA TYR A 101 5.94 16.61 5.09
C TYR A 101 4.87 17.70 5.12
N LEU A 102 3.60 17.35 4.94
CA LEU A 102 2.49 18.31 4.87
C LEU A 102 1.83 18.57 6.22
N GLY A 103 1.52 17.51 6.98
CA GLY A 103 0.73 17.59 8.21
C GLY A 103 1.55 17.52 9.50
N GLY A 104 2.76 16.96 9.43
CA GLY A 104 3.61 16.71 10.58
C GLY A 104 3.29 15.43 11.34
N VAL A 105 4.01 15.23 12.45
CA VAL A 105 3.95 13.99 13.25
C VAL A 105 2.56 13.74 13.82
N LYS A 106 1.87 14.77 14.33
CA LYS A 106 0.55 14.60 14.97
C LYS A 106 -0.51 14.12 13.97
N ILE A 107 -0.58 14.75 12.79
CA ILE A 107 -1.48 14.32 11.71
C ILE A 107 -1.09 12.93 11.20
N THR A 108 0.21 12.66 11.03
CA THR A 108 0.68 11.34 10.58
C THR A 108 0.30 10.24 11.55
N LYS A 109 0.38 10.45 12.87
CA LYS A 109 -0.05 9.46 13.87
C LYS A 109 -1.53 9.11 13.71
N GLU A 110 -2.38 10.10 13.41
CA GLU A 110 -3.79 9.84 13.14
C GLU A 110 -4.03 9.06 11.84
N LEU A 111 -3.21 9.32 10.82
CA LEU A 111 -3.28 8.67 9.50
C LEU A 111 -2.51 7.33 9.43
N LEU A 112 -1.73 6.99 10.46
CA LEU A 112 -0.85 5.81 10.46
C LEU A 112 -1.64 4.53 10.22
N PHE A 113 -2.77 4.37 10.91
CA PHE A 113 -3.64 3.21 10.73
C PHE A 113 -4.20 3.11 9.30
N PRO A 114 -4.87 4.15 8.75
CA PRO A 114 -5.29 4.14 7.34
C PRO A 114 -4.16 3.83 6.35
N ILE A 115 -2.95 4.37 6.57
CA ILE A 115 -1.84 4.18 5.63
C ILE A 115 -1.27 2.76 5.73
N ILE A 116 -1.10 2.20 6.93
CA ILE A 116 -0.68 0.81 7.12
C ILE A 116 -1.72 -0.14 6.55
N PHE A 117 -3.02 0.18 6.68
CA PHE A 117 -4.10 -0.63 6.14
C PHE A 117 -4.03 -0.81 4.61
N LEU A 118 -3.41 0.12 3.88
CA LEU A 118 -3.18 -0.04 2.43
C LEU A 118 -2.32 -1.26 2.10
N VAL A 119 -1.50 -1.77 3.03
CA VAL A 119 -0.69 -2.98 2.80
C VAL A 119 -1.56 -4.19 2.45
N PHE A 120 -2.79 -4.26 2.94
CA PHE A 120 -3.73 -5.36 2.64
C PHE A 120 -4.23 -5.38 1.19
N MET A 121 -4.02 -4.30 0.42
CA MET A 121 -4.30 -4.29 -1.01
C MET A 121 -3.15 -4.85 -1.86
N LEU A 122 -1.95 -5.00 -1.30
CA LEU A 122 -0.74 -5.27 -2.07
C LEU A 122 -0.63 -6.78 -2.35
N PRO A 123 -0.68 -7.22 -3.63
CA PRO A 123 -0.57 -8.63 -3.96
C PRO A 123 0.84 -9.12 -3.68
N LEU A 124 0.95 -10.20 -2.91
CA LEU A 124 2.21 -10.85 -2.58
C LEU A 124 2.90 -11.39 -3.85
N PRO A 125 4.24 -11.55 -3.84
CA PRO A 125 4.94 -12.21 -4.92
C PRO A 125 4.38 -13.62 -5.16
N ARG A 126 4.13 -13.97 -6.43
CA ARG A 126 3.55 -15.28 -6.81
C ARG A 126 4.32 -16.47 -6.22
N VAL A 127 5.64 -16.37 -6.15
CA VAL A 127 6.50 -17.41 -5.57
C VAL A 127 6.12 -17.72 -4.12
N VAL A 128 5.80 -16.69 -3.33
CA VAL A 128 5.38 -16.83 -1.93
C VAL A 128 4.00 -17.51 -1.87
N VAL A 129 3.05 -17.04 -2.68
CA VAL A 129 1.70 -17.61 -2.74
C VAL A 129 1.75 -19.08 -3.12
N ILE A 130 2.45 -19.43 -4.20
CA ILE A 130 2.59 -20.82 -4.67
C ILE A 130 3.24 -21.70 -3.60
N GLY A 131 4.29 -21.21 -2.94
CA GLY A 131 4.96 -21.96 -1.87
C GLY A 131 4.02 -22.27 -0.69
N ILE A 132 3.20 -21.29 -0.27
CA ILE A 132 2.20 -21.48 0.79
C ILE A 132 1.11 -22.45 0.31
N THR A 133 0.52 -22.21 -0.86
CA THR A 133 -0.54 -23.06 -1.42
C THR A 133 -0.09 -24.50 -1.59
N PHE A 134 1.15 -24.74 -2.05
CA PHE A 134 1.68 -26.08 -2.21
C PHE A 134 1.80 -26.81 -0.87
N LYS A 135 2.35 -26.16 0.17
CA LYS A 135 2.41 -26.74 1.52
C LYS A 135 1.03 -27.10 2.04
N LEU A 136 0.06 -26.21 1.89
CA LEU A 136 -1.32 -26.45 2.32
C LEU A 136 -1.97 -27.62 1.55
N LYS A 137 -1.72 -27.73 0.24
CA LYS A 137 -2.22 -28.84 -0.59
C LYS A 137 -1.67 -30.19 -0.14
N ILE A 138 -0.38 -30.26 0.21
CA ILE A 138 0.23 -31.50 0.73
C ILE A 138 -0.36 -31.86 2.10
N MET A 139 -0.52 -30.89 3.00
CA MET A 139 -1.17 -31.13 4.31
C MET A 139 -2.61 -31.65 4.15
N ALA A 140 -3.36 -31.07 3.22
CA ALA A 140 -4.72 -31.51 2.91
C ALA A 140 -4.75 -32.95 2.33
N ALA A 141 -3.84 -33.27 1.41
CA ALA A 141 -3.73 -34.62 0.84
C ALA A 141 -3.36 -35.67 1.90
N GLN A 142 -2.44 -35.34 2.82
CA GLN A 142 -2.07 -36.21 3.94
C GLN A 142 -3.23 -36.42 4.92
N ALA A 143 -3.94 -35.35 5.28
CA ALA A 143 -5.13 -35.44 6.13
C ALA A 143 -6.22 -36.32 5.49
N ALA A 144 -6.43 -36.21 4.17
CA ALA A 144 -7.40 -37.04 3.46
C ALA A 144 -7.07 -38.54 3.53
N VAL A 145 -5.78 -38.90 3.42
CA VAL A 145 -5.34 -40.31 3.57
C VAL A 145 -5.50 -40.82 5.00
N ILE A 146 -5.34 -39.96 6.01
CA ILE A 146 -5.49 -40.36 7.43
C ILE A 146 -6.97 -40.56 7.80
N ILE A 147 -7.87 -39.80 7.19
CA ILE A 147 -9.31 -39.81 7.50
C ILE A 147 -10.05 -40.89 6.70
N ALA A 148 -9.54 -41.27 5.53
CA ALA A 148 -10.09 -42.34 4.68
C ALA A 148 -9.71 -43.73 5.19
#